data_AF-A0A921F9H9-F1
#
_entry.id   AF-A0A921F9H9-F1
#
_cell.length_a   1.000
_cell.length_b   1.000
_cell.length_c   1.000
_cell.angle_alpha   90.00
_cell.angle_beta   90.00
_cell.angle_gamma   90.00
#
_symmetry.space_group_name_H-M   'P 1'
#
loop_
_entity.id
_entity.type
_entity.pdbx_description
1 polymer ?
#
loop_
_entity_poly.entity_id
_entity_poly.type
_entity_poly.pdbx_seq_one_letter_code
_entity_poly.pdbx_strand_id
1 'polypeptide(L)'
;MEERTIKLELVMSDGKTKKFLCDFIPQSKRLEYIRKEMALQAEKEEPSQNDYDEIQAEFVASLFDEEEVTKDAILNGMDAQDFPKIYDIIRYRVLGFKREDDEALKKAVADQLLVGQDTTISNSNLPEQSSQISPE
;
A
#
# COMPACT_ATOMS: atom_id res chain seq x y z
N MET A 1 -6.00 11.15 17.50
CA MET A 1 -5.36 12.17 16.64
C MET A 1 -4.40 11.39 15.78
N GLU A 2 -4.67 11.24 14.48
CA GLU A 2 -3.76 10.50 13.58
C GLU A 2 -2.38 11.15 13.62
N GLU A 3 -1.33 10.31 13.66
CA GLU A 3 0.04 10.79 13.64
C GLU A 3 0.32 11.46 12.29
N ARG A 4 0.46 12.78 12.30
CA ARG A 4 0.64 13.60 11.09
C ARG A 4 2.10 13.71 10.64
N THR A 5 3.04 13.42 11.52
CA THR A 5 4.46 13.50 11.19
C THR A 5 4.86 12.35 10.27
N ILE A 6 5.38 12.67 9.09
CA ILE A 6 6.12 11.69 8.29
C ILE A 6 7.45 11.44 8.99
N LYS A 7 7.80 10.16 9.15
CA LYS A 7 9.10 9.70 9.63
C LYS A 7 9.77 8.91 8.52
N LEU A 8 10.92 9.39 8.07
CA LEU A 8 11.74 8.72 7.06
C LEU A 8 13.09 8.38 7.67
N GLU A 9 13.45 7.10 7.66
CA GLU A 9 14.74 6.60 8.16
C GLU A 9 15.55 6.07 6.99
N LEU A 10 16.75 6.60 6.78
CA LEU A 10 17.62 6.25 5.66
C LEU A 10 19.01 5.89 6.16
N VAL A 11 19.62 4.86 5.57
CA VAL A 11 21.06 4.59 5.67
C VAL A 11 21.77 5.52 4.70
N MET A 12 22.58 6.44 5.22
CA MET A 12 23.30 7.41 4.42
C MET A 12 24.55 6.78 3.79
N SER A 13 25.20 7.51 2.88
CA SER A 13 26.42 7.06 2.19
C SER A 13 27.59 6.75 3.13
N ASP A 14 27.59 7.27 4.35
CA ASP A 14 28.60 6.96 5.37
C ASP A 14 28.26 5.70 6.21
N GLY A 15 27.17 4.99 5.85
CA GLY A 15 26.68 3.81 6.53
C GLY A 15 25.88 4.10 7.82
N LYS A 16 25.68 5.37 8.18
CA LYS A 16 24.89 5.72 9.37
C LYS A 16 23.42 5.92 9.03
N THR A 17 22.54 5.47 9.90
CA THR A 17 21.12 5.77 9.81
C THR A 17 20.85 7.21 10.25
N LYS A 18 20.14 7.97 9.42
CA LYS A 18 19.56 9.27 9.76
C LYS A 18 18.03 9.21 9.75
N LYS A 19 17.40 10.07 10.54
CA LYS A 19 15.95 10.20 10.63
C LYS A 19 15.54 11.61 10.21
N PHE A 20 14.57 11.69 9.33
CA PHE A 20 14.01 12.93 8.79
C PHE A 20 12.53 13.01 9.15
N LEU A 21 12.06 14.21 9.47
CA LEU A 21 10.71 14.46 9.93
C LEU A 21 10.06 15.54 9.06
N CYS A 22 8.80 15.34 8.69
CA CYS A 22 8.00 16.35 8.01
C CYS A 22 6.60 16.40 8.62
N ASP A 23 6.24 17.55 9.21
CA ASP A 23 4.98 17.72 9.95
C ASP A 23 3.86 18.35 9.11
N PHE A 24 4.23 19.10 8.07
CA PHE A 24 3.29 19.91 7.30
C PHE A 24 3.45 19.67 5.80
N ILE A 25 2.36 19.22 5.18
CA ILE A 25 2.28 19.02 3.73
C ILE A 25 1.24 19.99 3.20
N PRO A 26 1.63 21.01 2.41
CA PRO A 26 0.68 21.93 1.82
C PRO A 26 -0.15 21.24 0.74
N GLN A 27 -1.39 21.71 0.52
CA GLN A 27 -2.27 21.20 -0.55
C GLN A 27 -1.63 21.27 -1.94
N SER A 28 -0.69 22.19 -2.16
CA SER A 28 0.08 22.27 -3.41
C SER A 28 0.88 20.99 -3.70
N LYS A 29 1.43 20.31 -2.68
CA LYS A 29 2.14 19.05 -2.83
C LYS A 29 1.23 17.92 -3.27
N ARG A 30 -0.01 17.88 -2.78
CA ARG A 30 -1.03 16.94 -3.28
C ARG A 30 -1.31 17.13 -4.77
N LEU A 31 -1.47 18.38 -5.20
CA LEU A 31 -1.70 18.71 -6.61
C LEU A 31 -0.48 18.39 -7.48
N GLU A 32 0.73 18.61 -6.96
CA GLU A 32 1.99 18.26 -7.62
C GLU A 32 2.07 16.75 -7.90
N TYR A 33 1.79 15.91 -6.90
CA TYR A 33 1.82 14.46 -7.06
C TYR A 33 0.82 13.95 -8.09
N ILE A 34 -0.44 14.42 -8.02
CA ILE A 34 -1.48 14.03 -9.00
C ILE A 34 -1.04 14.37 -10.42
N ARG A 35 -0.42 15.54 -10.63
CA ARG A 35 0.11 15.93 -11.94
C ARG A 35 1.25 15.02 -12.40
N LYS A 36 2.15 14.61 -11.49
CA LYS A 36 3.24 13.67 -11.81
C LYS A 36 2.69 12.30 -12.26
N GLU A 37 1.72 11.75 -11.54
CA GLU A 37 1.09 10.48 -11.94
C GLU A 37 0.36 10.59 -13.29
N MET A 38 -0.42 11.65 -13.48
CA MET A 38 -1.09 11.89 -14.76
C MET A 38 -0.11 12.07 -15.92
N ALA A 39 1.03 12.74 -15.69
CA ALA A 39 2.06 12.91 -16.70
C ALA A 39 2.70 11.56 -17.07
N LEU A 40 3.00 10.71 -16.08
CA LEU A 40 3.55 9.38 -16.32
C LEU A 40 2.59 8.51 -17.15
N GLN A 41 1.29 8.52 -16.82
CA GLN A 41 0.27 7.80 -17.56
C GLN A 41 0.02 8.35 -18.97
N ALA A 42 0.25 9.65 -19.19
CA ALA A 42 0.15 10.25 -20.51
C ALA A 42 1.39 9.94 -21.37
N GLU A 43 2.56 9.77 -20.76
CA GLU A 43 3.81 9.45 -21.43
C GLU A 43 3.93 7.97 -21.79
N LYS A 44 3.44 7.08 -20.92
CA LYS A 44 3.56 5.63 -21.08
C LYS A 44 2.19 4.97 -21.04
N GLU A 45 1.89 4.17 -22.07
CA GLU A 45 0.63 3.41 -22.18
C GLU A 45 0.42 2.45 -21.00
N GLU A 46 1.49 1.78 -20.57
CA GLU A 46 1.51 0.92 -19.38
C GLU A 46 2.77 1.21 -18.54
N PRO A 47 2.73 2.17 -17.60
CA PRO A 47 3.84 2.42 -16.72
C PRO A 47 4.11 1.20 -15.82
N SER A 48 5.39 0.84 -15.68
CA SER A 48 5.81 -0.24 -14.80
C SER A 48 5.80 0.17 -13.33
N GLN A 49 5.87 -0.79 -12.41
CA GLN A 49 6.01 -0.48 -10.98
C GLN A 49 7.28 0.34 -10.71
N ASN A 50 8.40 0.04 -11.39
CA ASN A 50 9.64 0.81 -11.24
C ASN A 50 9.47 2.28 -11.64
N ASP A 51 8.65 2.56 -12.68
CA ASP A 51 8.37 3.94 -13.08
C ASP A 51 7.64 4.69 -11.97
N TYR A 52 6.69 4.03 -11.30
CA TYR A 52 6.01 4.59 -10.13
C TYR A 52 6.96 4.77 -8.96
N ASP A 53 7.76 3.76 -8.63
CA ASP A 53 8.71 3.79 -7.51
C ASP A 53 9.69 4.97 -7.64
N GLU A 54 10.16 5.24 -8.86
CA GLU A 54 11.06 6.36 -9.14
C GLU A 54 10.40 7.73 -8.93
N ILE A 55 9.18 7.94 -9.46
CA ILE A 55 8.49 9.23 -9.29
C ILE A 55 8.02 9.42 -7.84
N GLN A 56 7.69 8.33 -7.14
CA GLN A 56 7.26 8.35 -5.76
C GLN A 56 8.43 8.67 -4.82
N ALA A 57 9.60 8.06 -5.03
CA ALA A 57 10.82 8.41 -4.29
C ALA A 57 11.22 9.86 -4.52
N GLU A 58 11.21 10.33 -5.77
CA GLU A 58 11.50 11.73 -6.09
C GLU A 58 10.52 12.70 -5.41
N PHE A 59 9.22 12.38 -5.46
CA PHE A 59 8.21 13.21 -4.84
C PHE A 59 8.33 13.23 -3.32
N VAL A 60 8.53 12.08 -2.67
CA VAL A 60 8.69 12.01 -1.21
C VAL A 60 9.93 12.77 -0.76
N ALA A 61 11.05 12.69 -1.50
CA ALA A 61 12.22 13.52 -1.24
C ALA A 61 11.87 15.01 -1.21
N SER A 62 11.05 15.48 -2.16
CA SER A 62 10.61 16.88 -2.23
C SER A 62 9.70 17.36 -1.08
N LEU A 63 9.29 16.47 -0.17
CA LEU A 63 8.52 16.82 1.02
C LEU A 63 9.39 17.29 2.19
N PHE A 64 10.70 17.06 2.12
CA PHE A 64 11.66 17.39 3.17
C PHE A 64 12.46 18.63 2.76
N ASP A 65 12.81 19.46 3.74
CA ASP A 65 13.62 20.67 3.52
C ASP A 65 15.13 20.32 3.47
N GLU A 66 15.50 19.16 4.02
CA GLU A 66 16.86 18.67 4.07
C GLU A 66 17.36 18.26 2.68
N GLU A 67 18.35 18.98 2.15
CA GLU A 67 18.98 18.71 0.84
C GLU A 67 19.56 17.29 0.71
N GLU A 68 19.82 16.63 1.84
CA GLU A 68 20.31 15.25 1.88
C GLU A 68 19.22 14.19 1.64
N VAL A 69 17.94 14.56 1.70
CA VAL A 69 16.81 13.69 1.37
C VAL A 69 16.53 13.79 -0.13
N THR A 70 17.26 13.02 -0.92
CA THR A 70 17.13 12.96 -2.38
C THR A 70 16.45 11.68 -2.84
N LYS A 71 16.00 11.63 -4.10
CA LYS A 71 15.53 10.39 -4.75
C LYS A 71 16.54 9.26 -4.55
N ASP A 72 17.82 9.53 -4.80
CA ASP A 72 18.90 8.54 -4.70
C ASP A 72 19.15 8.13 -3.24
N ALA A 73 19.07 9.07 -2.29
CA ALA A 73 19.20 8.73 -0.87
C ALA A 73 18.06 7.81 -0.41
N ILE A 74 16.85 8.01 -0.93
CA ILE A 74 15.69 7.14 -0.66
C ILE A 74 15.88 5.76 -1.30
N LEU A 75 16.21 5.69 -2.59
CA LEU A 75 16.33 4.42 -3.32
C LEU A 75 17.49 3.55 -2.82
N ASN A 76 18.59 4.16 -2.36
CA ASN A 76 19.78 3.43 -1.90
C ASN A 76 19.83 3.27 -0.37
N GLY A 77 19.15 4.14 0.37
CA GLY A 77 19.22 4.19 1.84
C GLY A 77 18.08 3.46 2.54
N MET A 78 17.04 3.03 1.81
CA MET A 78 15.93 2.26 2.38
C MET A 78 16.10 0.77 2.16
N ASP A 79 15.70 -0.03 3.14
CA ASP A 79 15.56 -1.47 2.93
C ASP A 79 14.46 -1.76 1.89
N ALA A 80 14.72 -2.69 0.98
CA ALA A 80 13.76 -3.02 -0.09
C ALA A 80 12.41 -3.51 0.45
N GLN A 81 12.37 -4.17 1.61
CA GLN A 81 11.12 -4.61 2.26
C GLN A 81 10.32 -3.43 2.83
N ASP A 82 10.99 -2.33 3.10
CA ASP A 82 10.39 -1.13 3.65
C ASP A 82 9.94 -0.13 2.58
N PHE A 83 10.33 -0.31 1.31
CA PHE A 83 9.97 0.59 0.23
C PHE A 83 8.45 0.85 0.06
N PRO A 84 7.54 -0.11 0.31
CA PRO A 84 6.10 0.17 0.33
C PRO A 84 5.69 1.32 1.27
N LYS A 85 6.51 1.67 2.27
CA LYS A 85 6.30 2.84 3.14
C LYS A 85 6.29 4.16 2.37
N ILE A 86 7.00 4.27 1.25
CA ILE A 86 6.98 5.45 0.37
C ILE A 86 5.58 5.70 -0.17
N TYR A 87 4.94 4.66 -0.68
CA TYR A 87 3.57 4.79 -1.18
C TYR A 87 2.58 5.03 -0.03
N ASP A 88 2.76 4.41 1.14
CA ASP A 88 1.97 4.69 2.34
C ASP A 88 2.03 6.18 2.75
N ILE A 89 3.21 6.81 2.71
CA ILE A 89 3.38 8.23 2.98
C ILE A 89 2.51 9.04 2.02
N ILE A 90 2.60 8.75 0.72
CA ILE A 90 1.81 9.44 -0.30
C ILE A 90 0.31 9.22 -0.07
N ARG A 91 -0.12 7.97 0.05
CA ARG A 91 -1.54 7.59 0.18
C ARG A 91 -2.18 8.25 1.39
N TYR A 92 -1.59 8.13 2.57
CA TYR A 92 -2.24 8.58 3.80
C TYR A 92 -1.92 10.04 4.14
N ARG A 93 -0.70 10.53 3.84
CA ARG A 93 -0.30 11.88 4.23
C ARG A 93 -0.53 12.92 3.15
N VAL A 94 -0.39 12.55 1.89
CA VAL A 94 -0.47 13.49 0.76
C VAL A 94 -1.86 13.44 0.12
N LEU A 95 -2.37 12.25 -0.17
CA LEU A 95 -3.67 12.08 -0.83
C LEU A 95 -4.85 12.13 0.15
N GLY A 96 -4.60 11.88 1.44
CA GLY A 96 -5.58 12.00 2.52
C GLY A 96 -6.49 10.78 2.66
N PHE A 97 -6.08 9.61 2.15
CA PHE A 97 -6.76 8.35 2.47
C PHE A 97 -6.60 8.05 3.96
N LYS A 98 -7.55 7.31 4.52
CA LYS A 98 -7.54 6.88 5.91
C LYS A 98 -7.08 5.44 6.01
N ARG A 99 -6.26 5.13 7.01
CA ARG A 99 -5.80 3.74 7.25
C ARG A 99 -6.96 2.85 7.64
N GLU A 100 -7.92 3.40 8.38
CA GLU A 100 -9.11 2.70 8.86
C GLU A 100 -10.01 2.21 7.72
N ASP A 101 -10.08 2.98 6.62
CA ASP A 101 -10.87 2.59 5.45
C ASP A 101 -10.24 1.35 4.76
N ASP A 102 -8.91 1.31 4.66
CA ASP A 102 -8.18 0.17 4.09
C ASP A 102 -8.27 -1.07 4.99
N GLU A 103 -8.23 -0.89 6.31
CA GLU A 103 -8.42 -1.98 7.28
C GLU A 103 -9.84 -2.55 7.23
N ALA A 104 -10.85 -1.68 7.15
CA ALA A 104 -12.24 -2.09 7.00
C ALA A 104 -12.45 -2.88 5.69
N LEU A 105 -11.85 -2.41 4.58
CA LEU A 105 -11.90 -3.11 3.31
C LEU A 105 -11.22 -4.49 3.38
N LYS A 106 -10.02 -4.57 3.97
CA LYS A 106 -9.31 -5.84 4.17
C LYS A 106 -10.14 -6.82 4.99
N LYS A 107 -10.76 -6.35 6.07
CA LYS A 107 -11.65 -7.16 6.91
C LYS A 107 -12.86 -7.67 6.11
N ALA A 108 -13.53 -6.81 5.36
CA ALA A 108 -14.68 -7.20 4.55
C ALA A 108 -14.32 -8.26 3.49
N VAL A 109 -13.17 -8.11 2.82
CA VAL A 109 -12.67 -9.08 1.84
C VAL A 109 -12.32 -10.41 2.51
N ALA A 110 -11.64 -10.38 3.67
CA ALA A 110 -11.33 -11.58 4.43
C ALA A 110 -12.59 -12.32 4.89
N ASP A 111 -13.57 -11.58 5.43
CA ASP A 111 -14.86 -12.13 5.86
C ASP A 111 -15.58 -12.81 4.67
N GLN A 112 -15.53 -12.22 3.46
CA GLN A 112 -16.13 -12.79 2.25
C GLN A 112 -15.41 -14.06 1.74
N LEU A 113 -14.07 -14.10 1.82
CA LEU A 113 -13.28 -15.29 1.44
C LEU A 113 -13.54 -16.47 2.38
N LEU A 114 -13.75 -16.21 3.68
CA LEU A 114 -14.08 -17.24 4.66
C LEU A 114 -15.49 -17.82 4.45
N VAL A 115 -16.48 -16.97 4.14
CA VAL A 115 -17.85 -17.42 3.81
C VAL A 115 -17.88 -18.27 2.53
N GLY A 116 -17.03 -17.97 1.55
CA GLY A 116 -16.93 -18.75 0.31
C GLY A 116 -16.38 -20.17 0.50
N GLN A 117 -15.61 -20.43 1.56
CA GLN A 117 -15.03 -21.75 1.84
C GLN A 117 -16.03 -22.72 2.52
N ASP A 118 -16.95 -22.21 3.34
CA ASP A 118 -17.93 -23.05 4.06
C ASP A 118 -18.96 -23.72 3.14
N THR A 119 -19.30 -23.12 1.99
CA THR A 119 -20.26 -23.69 1.04
C THR A 119 -19.75 -24.90 0.25
N THR A 120 -18.45 -25.20 0.28
CA THR A 120 -17.86 -26.28 -0.54
C THR A 120 -17.72 -27.62 0.18
N ILE A 121 -17.95 -27.71 1.50
CA ILE A 121 -17.71 -28.94 2.29
C ILE A 121 -19.00 -29.71 2.62
N SER A 122 -20.20 -29.16 2.38
CA SER A 122 -21.46 -29.86 2.66
C SER A 122 -22.12 -30.46 1.41
N ASN A 123 -21.46 -31.40 0.74
CA ASN A 123 -22.17 -32.31 -0.17
C ASN A 123 -21.41 -33.63 -0.40
N SER A 124 -21.21 -34.40 0.66
CA SER A 124 -20.87 -35.81 0.56
C SER A 124 -21.57 -36.60 1.66
N ASN A 125 -22.84 -36.95 1.41
CA ASN A 125 -23.47 -38.14 1.96
C ASN A 125 -24.67 -38.49 1.06
N LEU A 126 -24.44 -39.34 0.06
CA LEU A 126 -25.49 -40.15 -0.53
C LEU A 126 -25.91 -41.19 0.52
N PRO A 127 -27.19 -41.33 0.88
CA PRO A 127 -27.64 -42.51 1.59
C PRO A 127 -27.91 -43.62 0.56
N GLU A 128 -27.19 -44.73 0.71
CA GLU A 128 -27.57 -46.02 0.15
C GLU A 128 -29.00 -46.37 0.61
N GLN A 129 -29.90 -46.60 -0.33
CA GLN A 129 -31.23 -47.13 -0.01
C GLN A 129 -31.13 -48.63 0.27
N SER A 130 -31.09 -48.97 1.56
CA SER A 130 -31.34 -50.31 2.06
C SER A 130 -32.82 -50.65 1.89
N SER A 131 -33.14 -51.40 0.85
CA SER A 131 -34.44 -52.05 0.66
C SER A 131 -34.67 -53.10 1.73
N GLN A 132 -35.62 -52.94 2.64
CA GLN A 132 -36.27 -54.06 3.34
C GLN A 132 -37.71 -53.76 3.80
N ILE A 133 -38.62 -54.57 3.20
CA ILE A 133 -39.77 -55.28 3.79
C ILE A 133 -41.18 -54.60 3.76
N SER A 134 -42.09 -55.33 3.07
CA SER A 134 -43.56 -55.19 3.02
C SER A 134 -44.25 -55.31 4.38
N PRO A 135 -45.52 -54.89 4.51
CA PRO A 135 -46.58 -55.92 4.52
C PRO A 135 -47.94 -55.48 3.90
N GLU A 136 -48.56 -56.35 3.11
CA GLU A 136 -49.88 -56.99 3.31
C GLU A 136 -50.21 -57.91 2.13
#